data_AF-A0A9D6YWC9-F1
#
_entry.id   AF-A0A9D6YWC9-F1
#
_cell.length_a   1.000
_cell.length_b   1.000
_cell.length_c   1.000
_cell.angle_alpha   90.00
_cell.angle_beta   90.00
_cell.angle_gamma   90.00
#
_symmetry.space_group_name_H-M   'P 1'
#
loop_
_entity.id
_entity.type
_entity.pdbx_description
1 polymer ?
#
loop_
_entity_poly.entity_id
_entity_poly.type
_entity_poly.pdbx_seq_one_letter_code
_entity_poly.pdbx_strand_id
1 'polypeptide(L)'
;MRFLILLFLNGTARPAINEAVIEPAVEVALAEGRERVDTAWEEGAEMTTKLMFTITSILTLILGVSWLAVTETMLAGWNMPADAATVYMSKRFAGLFFGYGTMMWLGRRAEASLARSAMVAGGLAVSAVMAVVTVMGVVSGVTGPAAWGAVAVEVLLAGGFGYLLFTGRS
;
A
#
# COMPACT_ATOMS: atom_id res chain seq x y z
N MET A 1 24.84 -38.28 50.37
CA MET A 1 24.19 -36.97 50.59
C MET A 1 23.27 -36.50 49.44
N ARG A 2 23.04 -37.31 48.40
CA ARG A 2 22.16 -36.97 47.25
C ARG A 2 20.78 -37.65 47.29
N PHE A 3 20.52 -38.48 48.31
CA PHE A 3 19.28 -39.25 48.46
C PHE A 3 18.21 -38.61 49.35
N LEU A 4 18.57 -37.56 50.10
CA LEU A 4 17.65 -36.87 51.05
C LEU A 4 16.94 -35.65 50.45
N ILE A 5 17.29 -35.23 49.23
CA ILE A 5 16.67 -34.07 48.56
C ILE A 5 15.50 -34.49 47.65
N LEU A 6 15.40 -35.76 47.24
CA LEU A 6 14.29 -36.26 46.42
C LEU A 6 13.05 -36.71 47.22
N LEU A 7 13.16 -36.82 48.54
CA LEU A 7 12.05 -37.22 49.42
C LEU A 7 11.18 -36.05 49.91
N PHE A 8 11.61 -34.80 49.67
CA PHE A 8 10.83 -33.60 49.96
C PHE A 8 10.09 -33.02 48.74
N LEU A 9 10.22 -33.65 47.56
CA LEU A 9 9.51 -33.27 46.34
C LEU A 9 8.42 -34.29 45.94
N ASN A 10 7.87 -35.04 46.91
CA ASN A 10 6.80 -36.01 46.66
C ASN A 10 5.65 -35.89 47.67
N GLY A 11 5.32 -34.66 48.09
CA GLY A 11 4.35 -34.42 49.16
C GLY A 11 3.52 -33.15 49.04
N THR A 12 3.64 -32.38 47.95
CA THR A 12 2.66 -31.31 47.68
C THR A 12 1.58 -31.92 46.81
N ALA A 13 0.40 -32.08 47.40
CA ALA A 13 -0.83 -32.21 46.63
C ALA A 13 -0.80 -31.11 45.56
N ARG A 14 -0.50 -31.47 44.31
CA ARG A 14 -1.02 -30.69 43.21
C ARG A 14 -2.52 -30.66 43.50
N PRO A 15 -3.14 -29.49 43.75
CA PRO A 15 -4.60 -29.45 43.78
C PRO A 15 -5.03 -30.18 42.52
N ALA A 16 -5.99 -31.10 42.62
CA ALA A 16 -6.53 -31.76 41.43
C ALA A 16 -7.08 -30.64 40.55
N ILE A 17 -6.21 -30.10 39.71
CA ILE A 17 -6.52 -29.09 38.73
C ILE A 17 -7.48 -29.85 37.84
N ASN A 18 -8.76 -29.54 37.96
CA ASN A 18 -9.78 -30.30 37.26
C ASN A 18 -9.59 -30.00 35.78
N GLU A 19 -8.86 -30.87 35.08
CA GLU A 19 -8.55 -30.74 33.66
C GLU A 19 -9.84 -30.56 32.85
N ALA A 20 -10.95 -31.16 33.30
CA ALA A 20 -12.28 -30.98 32.74
C ALA A 20 -12.85 -29.54 32.84
N VAL A 21 -12.27 -28.68 33.68
CA VAL A 21 -12.64 -27.25 33.83
C VAL A 21 -11.58 -26.34 33.21
N ILE A 22 -10.31 -26.74 33.20
CA ILE A 22 -9.22 -25.91 32.66
C ILE A 22 -9.17 -25.93 31.13
N GLU A 23 -9.25 -27.11 30.52
CA GLU A 23 -9.21 -27.25 29.05
C GLU A 23 -10.25 -26.34 28.35
N PRO A 24 -11.55 -26.35 28.72
CA PRO A 24 -12.53 -25.47 28.07
C PRO A 24 -12.26 -23.98 28.34
N ALA A 25 -11.77 -23.61 29.52
CA ALA A 25 -11.42 -22.21 29.81
C ALA A 25 -10.21 -21.73 29.00
N VAL A 26 -9.22 -22.60 28.79
CA VAL A 26 -8.05 -22.32 27.95
C VAL A 26 -8.46 -22.22 26.47
N GLU A 27 -9.31 -23.13 25.98
CA GLU A 27 -9.82 -23.07 24.60
C GLU A 27 -10.56 -21.77 24.31
N VAL A 28 -11.44 -21.34 25.22
CA VAL A 28 -12.17 -20.05 25.11
C VAL A 28 -11.19 -18.88 25.10
N ALA A 29 -10.24 -18.84 26.04
CA ALA A 29 -9.26 -17.76 26.09
C ALA A 29 -8.36 -17.72 24.84
N LEU A 30 -8.00 -18.89 24.28
CA LEU A 30 -7.25 -18.97 23.03
C LEU A 30 -8.09 -18.57 21.81
N ALA A 31 -9.38 -18.87 21.80
CA ALA A 31 -10.31 -18.45 20.75
C ALA A 31 -10.48 -16.93 20.75
N GLU A 32 -10.77 -16.33 21.91
CA GLU A 32 -10.85 -14.87 22.07
C GLU A 32 -9.52 -14.20 21.71
N GLY A 33 -8.39 -14.80 22.10
CA GLY A 33 -7.06 -14.32 21.76
C GLY A 33 -6.81 -14.31 20.25
N ARG A 34 -7.22 -15.36 19.53
CA ARG A 34 -7.12 -15.43 18.06
C ARG A 34 -8.00 -14.37 17.40
N GLU A 35 -9.26 -14.25 17.80
CA GLU A 35 -10.19 -13.27 17.24
C GLU A 35 -9.67 -11.82 17.38
N ARG A 36 -9.14 -11.46 18.56
CA ARG A 36 -8.54 -10.13 18.78
C ARG A 36 -7.32 -9.87 17.91
N VAL A 37 -6.53 -10.90 17.64
CA VAL A 37 -5.34 -10.79 16.79
C VAL A 37 -5.78 -10.63 15.33
N ASP A 38 -6.73 -11.45 14.87
CA ASP A 38 -7.24 -11.41 13.50
C ASP A 38 -7.90 -10.06 13.17
N THR A 39 -8.75 -9.56 14.06
CA THR A 39 -9.38 -8.23 13.91
C THR A 39 -8.36 -7.09 13.85
N ALA A 40 -7.34 -7.10 14.72
CA ALA A 40 -6.28 -6.10 14.68
C ALA A 40 -5.44 -6.16 13.39
N TRP A 41 -5.20 -7.37 12.86
CA TRP A 41 -4.52 -7.55 11.58
C TRP A 41 -5.34 -6.99 10.42
N GLU A 42 -6.63 -7.24 10.39
CA GLU A 42 -7.56 -6.73 9.37
C GLU A 42 -7.64 -5.20 9.40
N GLU A 43 -7.85 -4.61 10.57
CA GLU A 43 -7.88 -3.15 10.75
C GLU A 43 -6.57 -2.49 10.27
N GLY A 44 -5.42 -3.09 10.62
CA GLY A 44 -4.12 -2.61 10.17
C GLY A 44 -3.95 -2.68 8.65
N ALA A 45 -4.42 -3.74 8.02
CA ALA A 45 -4.40 -3.89 6.56
C ALA A 45 -5.30 -2.84 5.88
N GLU A 46 -6.52 -2.66 6.39
CA GLU A 46 -7.47 -1.67 5.87
C GLU A 46 -6.94 -0.24 5.97
N MET A 47 -6.37 0.14 7.11
CA MET A 47 -5.76 1.46 7.31
C MET A 47 -4.63 1.70 6.30
N THR A 48 -3.78 0.71 6.06
CA THR A 48 -2.64 0.83 5.13
C THR A 48 -3.14 1.02 3.70
N THR A 49 -4.11 0.24 3.25
CA THR A 49 -4.67 0.32 1.88
C THR A 49 -5.41 1.63 1.64
N LYS A 50 -6.22 2.05 2.62
CA LYS A 50 -6.90 3.36 2.60
C LYS A 50 -5.90 4.51 2.50
N LEU A 51 -4.81 4.46 3.27
CA LEU A 51 -3.77 5.48 3.23
C LEU A 51 -3.12 5.53 1.84
N MET A 52 -2.76 4.37 1.28
CA MET A 52 -2.13 4.29 -0.04
C MET A 52 -3.02 4.87 -1.14
N PHE A 53 -4.31 4.52 -1.14
CA PHE A 53 -5.27 5.03 -2.12
C PHE A 53 -5.50 6.53 -1.93
N THR A 54 -5.53 7.02 -0.69
CA THR A 54 -5.67 8.45 -0.39
C THR A 54 -4.48 9.25 -0.89
N ILE A 55 -3.25 8.82 -0.59
CA ILE A 55 -2.02 9.47 -1.05
C ILE A 55 -1.97 9.51 -2.58
N THR A 56 -2.19 8.35 -3.21
CA THR A 56 -2.16 8.24 -4.68
C THR A 56 -3.20 9.13 -5.32
N SER A 57 -4.42 9.15 -4.76
CA SER A 57 -5.50 10.01 -5.23
C SER A 57 -5.13 11.49 -5.19
N ILE A 58 -4.64 11.98 -4.05
CA ILE A 58 -4.28 13.39 -3.89
C ILE A 58 -3.15 13.77 -4.87
N LEU A 59 -2.09 12.95 -4.95
CA LEU A 59 -0.97 13.20 -5.85
C LEU A 59 -1.40 13.29 -7.31
N THR A 60 -2.19 12.31 -7.76
CA THR A 60 -2.61 12.21 -9.16
C THR A 60 -3.66 13.26 -9.52
N LEU A 61 -4.56 13.64 -8.61
CA LEU A 61 -5.47 14.76 -8.85
C LEU A 61 -4.72 16.09 -8.94
N ILE A 62 -3.75 16.36 -8.06
CA ILE A 62 -2.92 17.56 -8.12
C ILE A 62 -2.12 17.60 -9.43
N LEU A 63 -1.51 16.47 -9.81
CA LEU A 63 -0.80 16.35 -11.09
C LEU A 63 -1.73 16.56 -12.29
N GLY A 64 -2.91 15.93 -12.28
CA GLY A 64 -3.91 16.09 -13.32
C GLY A 64 -4.34 17.55 -13.49
N VAL A 65 -4.65 18.24 -12.38
CA VAL A 65 -4.99 19.68 -12.44
C VAL A 65 -3.80 20.51 -12.94
N SER A 66 -2.59 20.23 -12.46
CA SER A 66 -1.37 20.96 -12.86
C SER A 66 -1.09 20.80 -14.35
N TRP A 67 -1.13 19.57 -14.87
CA TRP A 67 -0.93 19.28 -16.29
C TRP A 67 -2.03 19.84 -17.19
N LEU A 68 -3.23 20.10 -16.65
CA LEU A 68 -4.32 20.73 -17.40
C LEU A 68 -4.23 22.27 -17.40
N ALA A 69 -3.90 22.87 -16.25
CA ALA A 69 -3.96 24.31 -16.03
C ALA A 69 -2.65 25.04 -16.37
N VAL A 70 -1.50 24.42 -16.10
CA VAL A 70 -0.16 25.02 -16.24
C VAL A 70 0.77 24.12 -17.07
N THR A 71 0.23 23.52 -18.13
CA THR A 71 0.93 22.55 -19.00
C THR A 71 2.28 23.06 -19.51
N GLU A 72 2.32 24.29 -20.04
CA GLU A 72 3.54 24.87 -20.63
C GLU A 72 4.63 25.07 -19.58
N THR A 73 4.26 25.50 -18.36
CA THR A 73 5.18 25.63 -17.23
C THR A 73 5.72 24.27 -16.78
N MET A 74 4.88 23.24 -16.75
CA MET A 74 5.31 21.87 -16.42
C MET A 74 6.30 21.34 -17.47
N LEU A 75 6.00 21.52 -18.76
CA LEU A 75 6.89 21.14 -19.87
C LEU A 75 8.23 21.87 -19.80
N ALA A 76 8.21 23.19 -19.56
CA ALA A 76 9.42 23.98 -19.40
C ALA A 76 10.27 23.50 -18.21
N GLY A 77 9.62 23.14 -17.08
CA GLY A 77 10.30 22.57 -15.92
C GLY A 77 11.01 21.25 -16.23
N TRP A 78 10.49 20.47 -17.19
CA TRP A 78 11.11 19.24 -17.68
C TRP A 78 12.01 19.46 -18.89
N ASN A 79 12.34 20.70 -19.23
CA ASN A 79 13.14 21.06 -20.41
C ASN A 79 12.58 20.48 -21.72
N MET A 80 11.26 20.36 -21.82
CA MET A 80 10.55 19.88 -23.01
C MET A 80 9.98 21.04 -23.82
N PRO A 81 9.92 20.94 -25.15
CA PRO A 81 9.28 21.95 -25.99
C PRO A 81 7.76 21.98 -25.74
N ALA A 82 7.20 23.18 -25.65
CA ALA A 82 5.77 23.41 -25.54
C ALA A 82 5.11 23.60 -26.93
N ASP A 83 5.39 22.69 -27.86
CA ASP A 83 4.73 22.69 -29.16
C ASP A 83 3.29 22.14 -29.06
N ALA A 84 2.49 22.32 -30.14
CA ALA A 84 1.08 21.96 -30.15
C ALA A 84 0.82 20.46 -29.89
N ALA A 85 1.70 19.57 -30.37
CA ALA A 85 1.53 18.13 -30.19
C ALA A 85 1.85 17.74 -28.74
N THR A 86 2.94 18.25 -28.18
CA THR A 86 3.36 17.98 -26.81
C THR A 86 2.33 18.52 -25.80
N VAL A 87 1.85 19.76 -25.99
CA VAL A 87 0.80 20.34 -25.13
C VAL A 87 -0.49 19.54 -25.18
N TYR A 88 -0.93 19.10 -26.38
CA TYR A 88 -2.13 18.29 -26.52
C TYR A 88 -2.00 16.94 -25.80
N MET A 89 -0.88 16.24 -25.97
CA MET A 89 -0.65 14.95 -25.32
C MET A 89 -0.53 15.08 -23.80
N SER A 90 0.13 16.12 -23.29
CA SER A 90 0.18 16.41 -21.85
C SER A 90 -1.20 16.65 -21.26
N LYS A 91 -2.09 17.36 -21.95
CA LYS A 91 -3.49 17.56 -21.51
C LYS A 91 -4.31 16.27 -21.56
N ARG A 92 -4.08 15.38 -22.53
CA ARG A 92 -4.68 14.04 -22.50
C ARG A 92 -4.21 13.23 -21.30
N PHE A 93 -2.92 13.33 -20.99
CA PHE A 93 -2.34 12.66 -19.84
C PHE A 93 -2.89 13.18 -18.50
N ALA A 94 -3.15 14.49 -18.41
CA ALA A 94 -3.87 15.11 -17.30
C ALA A 94 -5.23 14.45 -17.03
N GLY A 95 -6.00 14.15 -18.09
CA GLY A 95 -7.28 13.45 -17.98
C GLY A 95 -7.15 12.04 -17.41
N LEU A 96 -6.09 11.30 -17.78
CA LEU A 96 -5.80 9.98 -17.23
C LEU A 96 -5.48 10.05 -15.73
N PHE A 97 -4.66 11.02 -15.32
CA PHE A 97 -4.39 11.25 -13.90
C PHE A 97 -5.64 11.61 -13.11
N PHE A 98 -6.51 12.44 -13.68
CA PHE A 98 -7.74 12.83 -13.01
C PHE A 98 -8.68 11.63 -12.81
N GLY A 99 -8.85 10.80 -13.84
CA GLY A 99 -9.64 9.57 -13.76
C GLY A 99 -9.07 8.58 -12.76
N TYR A 100 -7.76 8.31 -12.83
CA TYR A 100 -7.08 7.40 -11.92
C TYR A 100 -7.12 7.88 -10.46
N GLY A 101 -6.89 9.17 -10.22
CA GLY A 101 -7.01 9.76 -8.89
C GLY A 101 -8.42 9.71 -8.33
N THR A 102 -9.43 9.87 -9.18
CA THR A 102 -10.84 9.70 -8.79
C THR A 102 -11.15 8.25 -8.44
N MET A 103 -10.68 7.27 -9.22
CA MET A 103 -10.84 5.85 -8.91
C MET A 103 -10.23 5.52 -7.53
N MET A 104 -8.99 5.97 -7.29
CA MET A 104 -8.33 5.77 -6.00
C MET A 104 -9.04 6.47 -4.85
N TRP A 105 -9.58 7.67 -5.08
CA TRP A 105 -10.40 8.36 -4.10
C TRP A 105 -11.59 7.49 -3.71
N LEU A 106 -12.41 7.09 -4.69
CA LEU A 106 -13.64 6.35 -4.44
C LEU A 106 -13.38 4.96 -3.82
N GLY A 107 -12.32 4.28 -4.28
CA GLY A 107 -11.95 2.95 -3.79
C GLY A 107 -11.35 2.93 -2.38
N ARG A 108 -10.95 4.07 -1.80
CA ARG A 108 -10.21 4.10 -0.51
C ARG A 108 -11.01 3.59 0.70
N ARG A 109 -12.33 3.40 0.54
CA ARG A 109 -13.24 2.87 1.57
C ARG A 109 -13.88 1.55 1.13
N ALA A 110 -13.42 0.94 0.04
CA ALA A 110 -13.92 -0.34 -0.41
C ALA A 110 -13.45 -1.45 0.54
N GLU A 111 -14.36 -2.36 0.86
CA GLU A 111 -14.07 -3.59 1.60
C GLU A 111 -13.11 -4.50 0.81
N ALA A 112 -12.49 -5.44 1.52
CA ALA A 112 -11.62 -6.45 0.91
C ALA A 112 -12.38 -7.23 -0.16
N SER A 113 -11.92 -7.15 -1.40
CA SER A 113 -12.61 -7.72 -2.56
C SER A 113 -11.66 -7.88 -3.74
N LEU A 114 -12.05 -8.74 -4.70
CA LEU A 114 -11.32 -8.88 -5.97
C LEU A 114 -11.17 -7.54 -6.71
N ALA A 115 -12.15 -6.65 -6.59
CA ALA A 115 -12.07 -5.31 -7.17
C ALA A 115 -10.96 -4.48 -6.51
N ARG A 116 -10.85 -4.51 -5.18
CA ARG A 116 -9.79 -3.79 -4.45
C ARG A 116 -8.41 -4.33 -4.81
N SER A 117 -8.25 -5.66 -4.87
CA SER A 117 -7.01 -6.30 -5.32
C SER A 117 -6.64 -5.93 -6.76
N ALA A 118 -7.62 -5.89 -7.67
CA ALA A 118 -7.40 -5.46 -9.05
C ALA A 118 -6.97 -3.99 -9.13
N MET A 119 -7.53 -3.12 -8.29
CA MET A 119 -7.11 -1.71 -8.21
C MET A 119 -5.68 -1.57 -7.69
N VAL A 120 -5.28 -2.35 -6.67
CA VAL A 120 -3.89 -2.40 -6.17
C VAL A 120 -2.94 -2.87 -7.27
N ALA A 121 -3.27 -3.97 -7.95
CA ALA A 121 -2.44 -4.51 -9.03
C ALA A 121 -2.35 -3.53 -10.22
N GLY A 122 -3.46 -2.89 -10.59
CA GLY A 122 -3.47 -1.84 -11.62
C GLY A 122 -2.64 -0.63 -11.21
N GLY A 123 -2.67 -0.25 -9.93
CA GLY A 123 -1.83 0.82 -9.41
C GLY A 123 -0.34 0.51 -9.46
N LEU A 124 0.05 -0.72 -9.12
CA LEU A 124 1.41 -1.21 -9.31
C LEU A 124 1.80 -1.15 -10.80
N ALA A 125 0.96 -1.65 -11.70
CA ALA A 125 1.25 -1.67 -13.12
C ALA A 125 1.43 -0.26 -13.70
N VAL A 126 0.51 0.66 -13.42
CA VAL A 126 0.59 2.04 -13.91
C VAL A 126 1.84 2.72 -13.38
N SER A 127 2.09 2.66 -12.07
CA SER A 127 3.26 3.33 -11.46
C SER A 127 4.60 2.75 -11.95
N ALA A 128 4.70 1.43 -12.10
CA ALA A 128 5.90 0.78 -12.63
C ALA A 128 6.15 1.13 -14.11
N VAL A 129 5.12 1.07 -14.95
CA VAL A 129 5.25 1.43 -16.38
C VAL A 129 5.60 2.90 -16.53
N MET A 130 4.98 3.78 -15.76
CA MET A 130 5.30 5.21 -15.73
C MET A 130 6.76 5.45 -15.35
N ALA A 131 7.25 4.82 -14.27
CA ALA A 131 8.65 4.93 -13.87
C ALA A 131 9.61 4.53 -15.01
N VAL A 132 9.32 3.43 -15.72
CA VAL A 132 10.12 2.98 -16.86
C VAL A 132 10.11 4.02 -17.99
N VAL A 133 8.93 4.53 -18.36
CA VAL A 133 8.79 5.54 -19.41
C VAL A 133 9.53 6.83 -19.04
N THR A 134 9.40 7.29 -17.80
CA THR A 134 10.08 8.51 -17.33
C THR A 134 11.60 8.32 -17.33
N VAL A 135 12.10 7.17 -16.85
CA VAL A 135 13.54 6.84 -16.90
C VAL A 135 14.05 6.82 -18.34
N MET A 136 13.31 6.18 -19.26
CA MET A 136 13.66 6.19 -20.68
C MET A 136 13.71 7.62 -21.25
N GLY A 137 12.75 8.47 -20.89
CA GLY A 137 12.72 9.87 -21.29
C GLY A 137 13.95 10.66 -20.81
N VAL A 138 14.36 10.46 -19.57
CA VAL A 138 15.55 11.12 -19.00
C VAL A 138 16.84 10.60 -19.64
N VAL A 139 17.01 9.28 -19.75
CA VAL A 139 18.24 8.66 -20.27
C VAL A 139 18.43 8.94 -21.76
N SER A 140 17.34 9.05 -22.52
CA SER A 140 17.38 9.44 -23.94
C SER A 140 17.55 10.95 -24.18
N GLY A 141 17.48 11.77 -23.13
CA GLY A 141 17.56 13.23 -23.22
C GLY A 141 16.29 13.91 -23.75
N VAL A 142 15.18 13.16 -23.85
CA VAL A 142 13.86 13.72 -24.23
C VAL A 142 13.33 14.64 -23.13
N THR A 143 13.62 14.32 -21.86
CA THR A 143 13.30 15.14 -20.70
C THR A 143 14.56 15.52 -19.93
N GLY A 144 14.51 16.68 -19.27
CA GLY A 144 15.59 17.19 -18.45
C GLY A 144 15.68 16.50 -17.07
N PRO A 145 16.74 16.78 -16.30
CA PRO A 145 17.00 16.15 -15.01
C PRO A 145 15.88 16.32 -13.96
N ALA A 146 15.04 17.34 -14.08
CA ALA A 146 13.92 17.56 -13.16
C ALA A 146 12.91 16.38 -13.16
N ALA A 147 12.83 15.61 -14.25
CA ALA A 147 11.95 14.44 -14.33
C ALA A 147 12.38 13.29 -13.40
N TRP A 148 13.59 13.30 -12.83
CA TRP A 148 13.98 12.36 -11.76
C TRP A 148 13.08 12.47 -10.52
N GLY A 149 12.51 13.65 -10.26
CA GLY A 149 11.51 13.81 -9.20
C GLY A 149 10.25 12.97 -9.45
N ALA A 150 9.80 12.89 -10.70
CA ALA A 150 8.68 12.03 -11.08
C ALA A 150 9.05 10.54 -10.94
N VAL A 151 10.24 10.13 -11.40
CA VAL A 151 10.74 8.75 -11.23
C VAL A 151 10.71 8.34 -9.75
N ALA A 152 11.19 9.19 -8.84
CA ALA A 152 11.20 8.89 -7.42
C ALA A 152 9.77 8.65 -6.87
N VAL A 153 8.82 9.50 -7.24
CA VAL A 153 7.41 9.34 -6.85
C VAL A 153 6.82 8.06 -7.44
N GLU A 154 7.04 7.80 -8.72
CA GLU A 154 6.51 6.63 -9.43
C GLU A 154 7.05 5.33 -8.83
N VAL A 155 8.35 5.27 -8.51
CA VAL A 155 8.97 4.12 -7.84
C VAL A 155 8.44 3.93 -6.41
N LEU A 156 8.23 5.02 -5.65
CA LEU A 156 7.65 4.94 -4.31
C LEU A 156 6.20 4.42 -4.36
N LEU A 157 5.40 4.89 -5.33
CA LEU A 157 4.04 4.39 -5.54
C LEU A 157 4.04 2.92 -5.95
N ALA A 158 4.92 2.52 -6.87
CA ALA A 158 5.07 1.13 -7.29
C ALA A 158 5.46 0.24 -6.11
N GLY A 159 6.43 0.67 -5.29
CA GLY A 159 6.81 -0.01 -4.06
C GLY A 159 5.64 -0.14 -3.07
N GLY A 160 4.86 0.93 -2.88
CA GLY A 160 3.69 0.93 -2.00
C GLY A 160 2.59 -0.04 -2.46
N PHE A 161 2.21 0.00 -3.74
CA PHE A 161 1.23 -0.93 -4.29
C PHE A 161 1.75 -2.38 -4.32
N GLY A 162 3.04 -2.57 -4.64
CA GLY A 162 3.69 -3.88 -4.58
C GLY A 162 3.68 -4.45 -3.18
N TYR A 163 3.97 -3.64 -2.16
CA TYR A 163 3.90 -4.05 -0.76
C TYR A 163 2.49 -4.54 -0.38
N LEU A 164 1.44 -3.79 -0.74
CA LEU A 164 0.06 -4.20 -0.47
C LEU A 164 -0.29 -5.52 -1.15
N LEU A 165 0.12 -5.70 -2.41
CA LEU A 165 -0.17 -6.90 -3.18
C LEU A 165 0.54 -8.13 -2.61
N PHE A 166 1.84 -8.03 -2.31
CA PHE A 166 2.64 -9.18 -1.86
C PHE A 166 2.44 -9.53 -0.38
N THR A 167 1.91 -8.61 0.43
CA THR A 167 1.56 -8.88 1.84
C THR A 167 0.10 -9.29 2.04
N GLY A 168 -0.68 -9.42 0.95
CA GLY A 168 -2.09 -9.79 1.02
C GLY A 168 -2.98 -8.72 1.66
N ARG A 169 -2.52 -7.46 1.75
CA ARG A 169 -3.28 -6.33 2.31
C ARG A 169 -4.20 -5.66 1.28
N SER A 170 -4.32 -6.25 0.10
CA SER A 170 -5.05 -5.71 -1.05
C SER A 170 -6.55 -5.85 -0.96
#